data_AF-A0A4V0YYS4-F1
#
_entry.id   AF-A0A4V0YYS4-F1
#
_cell.length_a   1.000
_cell.length_b   1.000
_cell.length_c   1.000
_cell.angle_alpha   90.00
_cell.angle_beta   90.00
_cell.angle_gamma   90.00
#
_symmetry.space_group_name_H-M   'P 1'
#
loop_
_entity.id
_entity.type
_entity.pdbx_description
1 polymer ?
#
loop_
_entity_poly.entity_id
_entity_poly.type
_entity_poly.pdbx_seq_one_letter_code
_entity_poly.pdbx_strand_id
1 'polypeptide(L)'
;MVHPISPLKILPCSISIETVYNILNSFTLINTSDTLSSKIGSWVISTRKNLSYNICRNNMIFLEILRDALAAMGSFEDFPSFLAYLSSKDPYELLQQMLLHLLQKDTDFVMDSHYAKSLGEILHDFNSYFRFMEQINQICSVDIDIHREVYALFKNPSKLKETLLSHLEYMWKVVIAAEWKRSEKILQQ
;
A
#
# COMPACT_ATOMS: atom_id res chain seq x y z
N MET A 1 -23.99 31.46 45.49
CA MET A 1 -24.19 31.63 44.04
C MET A 1 -23.68 30.37 43.37
N VAL A 2 -24.55 29.57 42.76
CA VAL A 2 -24.18 28.37 42.00
C VAL A 2 -24.28 28.73 40.52
N HIS A 3 -23.15 28.69 39.79
CA HIS A 3 -23.15 28.91 38.35
C HIS A 3 -23.70 27.67 37.64
N PRO A 4 -24.65 27.81 36.70
CA PRO A 4 -25.13 26.69 35.91
C PRO A 4 -24.04 26.24 34.92
N ILE A 5 -23.68 24.95 34.98
CA ILE A 5 -22.80 24.31 34.00
C ILE A 5 -23.58 24.22 32.68
N SER A 6 -23.05 24.82 31.62
CA SER A 6 -23.66 24.71 30.28
C SER A 6 -23.62 23.25 29.81
N PRO A 7 -24.70 22.75 29.15
CA PRO A 7 -24.72 21.39 28.64
C PRO A 7 -23.59 21.19 27.62
N LEU A 8 -22.83 20.11 27.79
CA LEU A 8 -21.78 19.69 26.86
C LEU A 8 -22.38 19.56 25.46
N LYS A 9 -21.85 20.37 24.53
CA LYS A 9 -22.23 20.34 23.12
C LYS A 9 -21.62 19.09 22.50
N ILE A 10 -22.43 18.04 22.33
CA ILE A 10 -22.00 16.81 21.64
C ILE A 10 -21.86 17.16 20.16
N LEU A 11 -20.62 17.28 19.70
CA LEU A 11 -20.35 17.41 18.27
C LEU A 11 -20.47 16.01 17.64
N PRO A 12 -21.23 15.86 16.53
CA PRO A 12 -21.27 14.59 15.82
C PRO A 12 -19.86 14.26 15.31
N CYS A 13 -19.32 13.14 15.79
CA CYS A 13 -18.07 12.57 15.30
C CYS A 13 -18.41 11.60 14.17
N SER A 14 -17.96 11.88 12.95
CA SER A 14 -18.03 10.94 11.84
C SER A 14 -16.72 10.17 11.74
N ILE A 15 -16.76 8.88 12.00
CA ILE A 15 -15.63 7.99 11.73
C ILE A 15 -15.68 7.66 10.23
N SER A 16 -14.74 8.21 9.45
CA SER A 16 -14.58 7.83 8.05
C SER A 16 -13.66 6.61 7.97
N ILE A 17 -14.14 5.53 7.36
CA ILE A 17 -13.32 4.34 7.11
C ILE A 17 -12.46 4.65 5.88
N GLU A 18 -11.13 4.63 6.03
CA GLU A 18 -10.23 4.70 4.88
C GLU A 18 -10.23 3.35 4.13
N THR A 19 -11.22 3.16 3.27
CA THR A 19 -11.49 1.89 2.57
C THR A 19 -10.27 1.34 1.86
N VAL A 20 -9.58 2.16 1.06
CA VAL A 20 -8.39 1.74 0.32
C VAL A 20 -7.26 1.32 1.25
N TYR A 21 -6.97 2.14 2.27
CA TYR A 21 -5.93 1.84 3.25
C TYR A 21 -6.18 0.51 3.96
N ASN A 22 -7.42 0.28 4.40
CA ASN A 22 -7.81 -0.96 5.08
C ASN A 22 -7.72 -2.19 4.17
N ILE A 23 -8.09 -2.05 2.89
CA ILE A 23 -7.98 -3.15 1.92
C ILE A 23 -6.52 -3.45 1.62
N LEU A 24 -5.68 -2.44 1.39
CA LEU A 24 -4.24 -2.62 1.17
C LEU A 24 -3.56 -3.27 2.38
N ASN A 25 -3.92 -2.89 3.61
CA ASN A 25 -3.46 -3.56 4.83
C ASN A 25 -3.97 -5.01 4.94
N SER A 26 -5.20 -5.26 4.53
CA SER A 26 -5.73 -6.63 4.53
C SER A 26 -4.95 -7.52 3.56
N PHE A 27 -4.52 -6.97 2.43
CA PHE A 27 -3.66 -7.70 1.51
C PHE A 27 -2.24 -7.94 2.06
N THR A 28 -1.65 -7.02 2.87
CA THR A 28 -0.35 -7.31 3.51
C THR A 28 -0.42 -8.41 4.55
N LEU A 29 -1.55 -8.57 5.24
CA LEU A 29 -1.74 -9.67 6.19
C LEU A 29 -1.62 -11.05 5.53
N ILE A 30 -1.89 -11.15 4.22
CA ILE A 30 -1.72 -12.39 3.46
C ILE A 30 -0.22 -12.76 3.33
N ASN A 31 0.69 -11.78 3.37
CA ASN A 31 2.13 -12.05 3.35
C ASN A 31 2.67 -12.55 4.69
N THR A 32 2.00 -12.27 5.80
CA THR A 32 2.47 -12.57 7.17
C THR A 32 1.88 -13.85 7.77
N SER A 33 1.02 -14.56 7.02
CA SER A 33 0.32 -15.75 7.50
C SER A 33 1.25 -16.88 7.96
N ASP A 34 2.44 -16.98 7.38
CA ASP A 34 3.40 -18.05 7.69
C ASP A 34 4.12 -17.82 9.02
N THR A 35 4.26 -16.56 9.48
CA THR A 35 4.95 -16.20 10.73
C THR A 35 4.00 -15.95 11.90
N LEU A 36 2.73 -15.65 11.63
CA LEU A 36 1.72 -15.26 12.63
C LEU A 36 0.49 -16.18 12.65
N SER A 37 0.61 -17.42 12.14
CA SER A 37 -0.49 -18.38 11.96
C SER A 37 -1.37 -18.64 13.19
N SER A 38 -0.89 -18.41 14.41
CA SER A 38 -1.67 -18.52 15.65
C SER A 38 -2.46 -17.27 16.06
N LYS A 39 -2.21 -16.12 15.41
CA LYS A 39 -2.78 -14.80 15.78
C LYS A 39 -3.59 -14.13 14.66
N ILE A 40 -3.69 -14.77 13.49
CA ILE A 40 -4.39 -14.23 12.32
C ILE A 40 -5.68 -15.02 12.08
N GLY A 41 -6.73 -14.34 11.59
CA GLY A 41 -8.01 -14.95 11.25
C GLY A 41 -7.89 -16.10 10.25
N SER A 42 -8.71 -17.13 10.43
CA SER A 42 -8.72 -18.35 9.61
C SER A 42 -8.92 -18.08 8.11
N TRP A 43 -9.59 -16.99 7.76
CA TRP A 43 -9.78 -16.56 6.37
C TRP A 43 -8.44 -16.22 5.68
N VAL A 44 -7.52 -15.54 6.37
CA VAL A 44 -6.22 -15.14 5.81
C VAL A 44 -5.36 -16.38 5.56
N ILE A 45 -5.33 -17.32 6.52
CA ILE A 45 -4.59 -18.58 6.41
C ILE A 45 -5.13 -19.40 5.23
N SER A 46 -6.46 -19.51 5.12
CA SER A 46 -7.11 -20.25 4.03
C SER A 46 -6.87 -19.59 2.68
N THR A 47 -6.95 -18.25 2.64
CA THR A 47 -6.66 -17.45 1.44
C THR A 47 -5.25 -17.69 0.97
N ARG A 48 -4.25 -17.55 1.86
CA ARG A 48 -2.84 -17.78 1.51
C ARG A 48 -2.63 -19.15 0.85
N LYS A 49 -3.17 -20.21 1.46
CA LYS A 49 -3.01 -21.59 0.96
C LYS A 49 -3.57 -21.80 -0.45
N ASN A 50 -4.56 -21.00 -0.85
CA ASN A 50 -5.24 -21.12 -2.13
C ASN A 50 -4.64 -20.20 -3.22
N LEU A 51 -3.73 -19.28 -2.85
CA LEU A 51 -3.09 -18.41 -3.82
C LEU A 51 -1.94 -19.12 -4.52
N SER A 52 -1.82 -18.89 -5.83
CA SER A 52 -0.66 -19.36 -6.59
C SER A 52 0.60 -18.62 -6.17
N TYR A 53 1.75 -19.25 -6.42
CA TYR A 53 3.06 -18.66 -6.16
C TYR A 53 3.21 -17.27 -6.81
N ASN A 54 2.75 -17.09 -8.05
CA ASN A 54 2.86 -15.83 -8.77
C ASN A 54 2.05 -14.70 -8.11
N ILE A 55 0.82 -14.99 -7.64
CA ILE A 55 0.02 -14.00 -6.92
C ILE A 55 0.67 -13.65 -5.59
N CYS A 56 1.20 -14.64 -4.88
CA CYS A 56 1.94 -14.45 -3.64
C CYS A 56 3.18 -13.56 -3.85
N ARG A 57 3.94 -13.81 -4.93
CA ARG A 57 5.14 -13.03 -5.28
C ARG A 57 4.78 -11.58 -5.61
N ASN A 58 3.78 -11.35 -6.46
CA ASN A 58 3.30 -10.01 -6.77
C ASN A 58 2.76 -9.28 -5.54
N ASN A 59 2.10 -9.98 -4.62
CA ASN A 59 1.62 -9.38 -3.38
C ASN A 59 2.76 -8.89 -2.48
N MET A 60 3.89 -9.60 -2.44
CA MET A 60 5.08 -9.13 -1.74
C MET A 60 5.67 -7.89 -2.42
N ILE A 61 5.84 -7.92 -3.75
CA ILE A 61 6.38 -6.80 -4.55
C ILE A 61 5.57 -5.52 -4.29
N PHE A 62 4.26 -5.57 -4.48
CA PHE A 62 3.44 -4.37 -4.41
C PHE A 62 3.16 -3.91 -2.99
N LEU A 63 3.08 -4.81 -2.02
CA LEU A 63 2.54 -4.43 -0.71
C LEU A 63 3.56 -4.40 0.42
N GLU A 64 4.72 -5.05 0.29
CA GLU A 64 5.83 -4.82 1.22
C GLU A 64 6.59 -3.54 0.90
N ILE A 65 6.72 -3.22 -0.41
CA ILE A 65 7.51 -2.07 -0.85
C ILE A 65 6.65 -0.88 -1.23
N LEU A 66 5.52 -1.09 -1.93
CA LEU A 66 4.76 0.00 -2.55
C LEU A 66 3.44 0.33 -1.85
N ARG A 67 3.07 -0.39 -0.77
CA ARG A 67 1.81 -0.14 -0.05
C ARG A 67 1.67 1.31 0.39
N ASP A 68 2.68 1.84 1.07
CA ASP A 68 2.60 3.19 1.64
C ASP A 68 2.49 4.23 0.53
N ALA A 69 3.20 4.02 -0.58
CA ALA A 69 3.10 4.87 -1.76
C ALA A 69 1.70 4.82 -2.39
N LEU A 70 1.07 3.65 -2.45
CA LEU A 70 -0.29 3.46 -2.96
C LEU A 70 -1.34 4.07 -2.02
N ALA A 71 -1.18 3.90 -0.71
CA ALA A 71 -2.03 4.48 0.31
C ALA A 71 -2.02 6.01 0.31
N ALA A 72 -0.86 6.61 -0.02
CA ALA A 72 -0.69 8.06 -0.05
C ALA A 72 -1.29 8.73 -1.31
N MET A 73 -1.81 7.97 -2.28
CA MET A 73 -2.34 8.52 -3.54
C MET A 73 -3.68 9.24 -3.41
N GLY A 74 -4.30 9.22 -2.22
CA GLY A 74 -5.51 9.96 -1.91
C GLY A 74 -6.56 9.12 -1.20
N SER A 75 -7.64 9.78 -0.80
CA SER A 75 -8.80 9.15 -0.20
C SER A 75 -9.82 8.81 -1.28
N PHE A 76 -10.27 7.56 -1.31
CA PHE A 76 -11.29 7.08 -2.24
C PHE A 76 -12.44 6.44 -1.44
N GLU A 77 -13.66 6.63 -1.93
CA GLU A 77 -14.87 6.08 -1.33
C GLU A 77 -14.85 4.54 -1.34
N ASP A 78 -14.42 3.96 -2.46
CA ASP A 78 -14.31 2.52 -2.63
C ASP A 78 -13.06 2.10 -3.41
N PHE A 79 -12.75 0.80 -3.36
CA PHE A 79 -11.60 0.22 -4.05
C PHE A 79 -11.72 0.22 -5.58
N PRO A 80 -12.89 -0.04 -6.19
CA PRO A 80 -13.07 0.11 -7.64
C PRO A 80 -12.73 1.51 -8.16
N SER A 81 -13.11 2.57 -7.46
CA SER A 81 -12.79 3.96 -7.82
C SER A 81 -11.29 4.22 -7.75
N PHE A 82 -10.60 3.64 -6.75
CA PHE A 82 -9.15 3.66 -6.67
C PHE A 82 -8.49 2.95 -7.88
N LEU A 83 -8.98 1.76 -8.27
CA LEU A 83 -8.48 1.07 -9.47
C LEU A 83 -8.69 1.88 -10.75
N ALA A 84 -9.86 2.52 -10.89
CA ALA A 84 -10.16 3.39 -12.02
C ALA A 84 -9.22 4.60 -12.06
N TYR A 85 -8.94 5.21 -10.90
CA TYR A 85 -7.95 6.27 -10.76
C TYR A 85 -6.57 5.83 -11.22
N LEU A 86 -6.03 4.72 -10.71
CA LEU A 86 -4.74 4.17 -11.12
C LEU A 86 -4.70 3.88 -12.63
N SER A 87 -5.79 3.33 -13.18
CA SER A 87 -5.91 3.02 -14.61
C SER A 87 -5.91 4.27 -15.49
N SER A 88 -6.38 5.41 -14.98
CA SER A 88 -6.41 6.67 -15.75
C SER A 88 -5.06 7.37 -15.87
N LYS A 89 -4.08 7.03 -15.02
CA LYS A 89 -2.78 7.72 -14.98
C LYS A 89 -1.86 7.32 -16.12
N ASP A 90 -1.05 8.26 -16.59
CA ASP A 90 0.09 7.90 -17.42
C ASP A 90 1.07 6.99 -16.62
N PRO A 91 1.66 5.94 -17.22
CA PRO A 91 2.54 5.03 -16.50
C PRO A 91 3.75 5.71 -15.85
N TYR A 92 4.34 6.73 -16.49
CA TYR A 92 5.48 7.47 -15.94
C TYR A 92 5.04 8.40 -14.80
N GLU A 93 3.90 9.09 -14.96
CA GLU A 93 3.33 9.93 -13.89
C GLU A 93 3.01 9.11 -12.64
N LEU A 94 2.44 7.90 -12.82
CA LEU A 94 2.14 6.99 -11.71
C LEU A 94 3.42 6.58 -10.98
N LEU A 95 4.46 6.16 -11.70
CA LEU A 95 5.75 5.80 -11.10
C LEU A 95 6.36 6.99 -10.34
N GLN A 96 6.35 8.18 -10.94
CA GLN A 96 6.86 9.39 -10.29
C GLN A 96 6.12 9.69 -8.99
N GLN A 97 4.79 9.63 -8.99
CA GLN A 97 3.98 9.81 -7.77
C GLN A 97 4.32 8.77 -6.71
N MET A 98 4.43 7.49 -7.08
CA MET A 98 4.81 6.42 -6.15
C MET A 98 6.15 6.69 -5.48
N LEU A 99 7.18 7.05 -6.27
CA LEU A 99 8.51 7.36 -5.76
C LEU A 99 8.53 8.61 -4.88
N LEU A 100 7.77 9.64 -5.25
CA LEU A 100 7.61 10.85 -4.42
C LEU A 100 6.97 10.54 -3.07
N HIS A 101 5.97 9.66 -3.01
CA HIS A 101 5.38 9.26 -1.74
C HIS A 101 6.33 8.40 -0.88
N LEU A 102 7.17 7.56 -1.50
CA LEU A 102 8.23 6.86 -0.78
C LEU A 102 9.24 7.83 -0.17
N LEU A 103 9.56 8.93 -0.86
CA LEU A 103 10.44 10.00 -0.35
C LEU A 103 9.83 10.77 0.83
N GLN A 104 8.51 10.96 0.83
CA GLN A 104 7.81 11.74 1.86
C GLN A 104 7.58 11.00 3.18
N LYS A 105 7.79 9.67 3.22
CA LYS A 105 7.61 8.85 4.42
C LYS A 105 8.57 9.23 5.54
N ASP A 106 9.66 9.92 5.22
CA ASP A 106 10.64 10.42 6.17
C ASP A 106 10.55 11.95 6.22
N THR A 107 9.76 12.48 7.16
CA THR A 107 9.57 13.93 7.35
C THR A 107 10.85 14.66 7.74
N ASP A 108 11.86 13.94 8.27
CA ASP A 108 13.18 14.48 8.57
C ASP A 108 14.06 14.57 7.30
N PHE A 109 13.76 13.79 6.27
CA PHE A 109 14.49 13.73 5.00
C PHE A 109 14.21 14.91 4.07
N VAL A 110 13.05 15.57 4.23
CA VAL A 110 12.60 16.67 3.36
C VAL A 110 13.33 18.00 3.64
N MET A 111 13.96 18.14 4.81
CA MET A 111 14.65 19.38 5.21
C MET A 111 16.13 19.44 4.84
N ASP A 112 16.75 18.32 4.48
CA ASP A 112 18.17 18.28 4.14
C ASP A 112 18.35 18.33 2.60
N SER A 113 18.53 19.54 2.08
CA SER A 113 18.66 19.86 0.64
C SER A 113 19.73 19.06 -0.12
N HIS A 114 20.57 18.31 0.59
CA HIS A 114 21.55 17.36 0.04
C HIS A 114 20.95 16.05 -0.49
N TYR A 115 19.67 15.75 -0.23
CA TYR A 115 19.06 14.45 -0.54
C TYR A 115 17.89 14.49 -1.52
N ALA A 116 17.63 15.62 -2.17
CA ALA A 116 16.72 15.70 -3.31
C ALA A 116 17.33 15.00 -4.55
N LYS A 117 17.58 13.69 -4.43
CA LYS A 117 18.02 12.86 -5.55
C LYS A 117 16.93 12.91 -6.61
N SER A 118 17.33 13.23 -7.84
CA SER A 118 16.41 13.10 -8.96
C SER A 118 15.98 11.63 -9.12
N LEU A 119 14.78 11.39 -9.65
CA LEU A 119 14.33 10.02 -9.99
C LEU A 119 15.34 9.30 -10.90
N GLY A 120 16.04 10.07 -11.75
CA GLY A 120 17.11 9.57 -12.60
C GLY A 120 18.29 9.01 -11.82
N GLU A 121 18.66 9.62 -10.69
CA GLU A 121 19.72 9.12 -9.81
C GLU A 121 19.29 7.86 -9.05
N ILE A 122 18.06 7.83 -8.53
CA ILE A 122 17.53 6.65 -7.81
C ILE A 122 17.47 5.44 -8.76
N LEU A 123 17.02 5.64 -10.00
CA LEU A 123 16.81 4.57 -10.98
C LEU A 123 18.00 4.36 -11.94
N HIS A 124 19.16 4.96 -11.64
CA HIS A 124 20.36 4.83 -12.46
C HIS A 124 20.80 3.37 -12.58
N ASP A 125 20.97 2.70 -11.44
CA ASP A 125 21.35 1.30 -11.31
C ASP A 125 20.68 0.65 -10.08
N PHE A 126 20.76 -0.67 -9.97
CA PHE A 126 20.14 -1.42 -8.88
C PHE A 126 20.72 -1.06 -7.49
N ASN A 127 22.03 -0.83 -7.37
CA ASN A 127 22.66 -0.51 -6.09
C ASN A 127 22.23 0.89 -5.61
N SER A 128 22.10 1.85 -6.53
CA SER A 128 21.58 3.18 -6.25
C SER A 128 20.15 3.12 -5.72
N TYR A 129 19.29 2.32 -6.35
CA TYR A 129 17.93 2.04 -5.86
C TYR A 129 17.93 1.31 -4.51
N PHE A 130 18.73 0.25 -4.36
CA PHE A 130 18.72 -0.57 -3.15
C PHE A 130 19.19 0.22 -1.93
N ARG A 131 20.28 1.00 -2.06
CA ARG A 131 20.73 1.93 -1.01
C ARG A 131 19.67 2.95 -0.65
N PHE A 132 18.94 3.45 -1.64
CA PHE A 132 17.81 4.35 -1.39
C PHE A 132 16.73 3.66 -0.56
N MET A 133 16.37 2.41 -0.89
CA MET A 133 15.40 1.63 -0.12
C MET A 133 15.87 1.31 1.30
N GLU A 134 17.15 0.99 1.50
CA GLU A 134 17.75 0.78 2.84
C GLU A 134 17.72 2.06 3.69
N GLN A 135 17.83 3.23 3.07
CA GLN A 135 17.77 4.51 3.77
C GLN A 135 16.35 4.84 4.25
N ILE A 136 15.34 4.70 3.38
CA ILE A 136 13.94 5.03 3.73
C ILE A 136 13.27 3.96 4.60
N ASN A 137 13.72 2.71 4.52
CA ASN A 137 13.25 1.62 5.36
C ASN A 137 14.40 1.21 6.27
N GLN A 138 14.47 1.85 7.45
CA GLN A 138 15.48 1.64 8.50
C GLN A 138 15.77 0.16 8.82
N ILE A 139 14.84 -0.75 8.48
CA ILE A 139 15.05 -2.20 8.43
C ILE A 139 14.60 -2.68 7.04
N CYS A 140 15.56 -3.04 6.18
CA CYS A 140 15.27 -3.68 4.90
C CYS A 140 14.96 -5.17 5.14
N SER A 141 13.75 -5.48 5.63
CA SER A 141 13.33 -6.86 5.90
C SER A 141 12.90 -7.63 4.65
N VAL A 142 12.85 -6.97 3.50
CA VAL A 142 12.42 -7.55 2.23
C VAL A 142 13.63 -8.15 1.50
N ASP A 143 13.43 -9.35 0.96
CA ASP A 143 14.45 -10.08 0.19
C ASP A 143 15.02 -9.23 -0.96
N ILE A 144 16.35 -9.24 -1.13
CA ILE A 144 17.05 -8.54 -2.21
C ILE A 144 16.53 -8.91 -3.60
N ASP A 145 16.07 -10.15 -3.79
CA ASP A 145 15.51 -10.58 -5.08
C ASP A 145 14.16 -9.92 -5.36
N ILE A 146 13.34 -9.64 -4.33
CA ILE A 146 12.11 -8.83 -4.48
C ILE A 146 12.48 -7.40 -4.88
N HIS A 147 13.52 -6.82 -4.28
CA HIS A 147 14.02 -5.50 -4.66
C HIS A 147 14.48 -5.46 -6.12
N ARG A 148 15.13 -6.51 -6.62
CA ARG A 148 15.53 -6.60 -8.04
C ARG A 148 14.31 -6.63 -8.97
N GLU A 149 13.27 -7.36 -8.60
CA GLU A 149 12.02 -7.41 -9.36
C GLU A 149 11.31 -6.05 -9.39
N VAL A 150 11.22 -5.36 -8.24
CA VAL A 150 10.68 -3.99 -8.19
C VAL A 150 11.50 -3.04 -9.05
N TYR A 151 12.84 -3.10 -8.94
CA TYR A 151 13.71 -2.27 -9.77
C TYR A 151 13.50 -2.52 -11.27
N ALA A 152 13.40 -3.78 -11.69
CA ALA A 152 13.11 -4.12 -13.08
C ALA A 152 11.76 -3.56 -13.56
N LEU A 153 10.74 -3.59 -12.71
CA LEU A 153 9.44 -2.96 -12.99
C LEU A 153 9.54 -1.43 -13.08
N PHE A 154 10.32 -0.77 -12.21
CA PHE A 154 10.53 0.68 -12.27
C PHE A 154 11.22 1.12 -13.56
N LYS A 155 12.08 0.28 -14.15
CA LYS A 155 12.67 0.54 -15.48
C LYS A 155 11.66 0.39 -16.63
N ASN A 156 10.50 -0.22 -16.39
CA ASN A 156 9.42 -0.36 -17.37
C ASN A 156 8.07 0.09 -16.78
N PRO A 157 7.80 1.41 -16.74
CA PRO A 157 6.62 1.97 -16.08
C PRO A 157 5.30 1.44 -16.64
N SER A 158 5.24 1.16 -17.95
CA SER A 158 4.07 0.54 -18.58
C SER A 158 3.81 -0.86 -18.01
N LYS A 159 4.87 -1.68 -17.89
CA LYS A 159 4.74 -3.02 -17.30
C LYS A 159 4.43 -2.98 -15.82
N LEU A 160 5.00 -2.03 -15.07
CA LEU A 160 4.67 -1.78 -13.67
C LEU A 160 3.18 -1.54 -13.52
N LYS A 161 2.61 -0.58 -14.26
CA LYS A 161 1.19 -0.22 -14.19
C LYS A 161 0.30 -1.41 -14.55
N GLU A 162 0.60 -2.11 -15.65
CA GLU A 162 -0.16 -3.30 -16.07
C GLU A 162 -0.16 -4.40 -15.00
N THR A 163 1.01 -4.70 -14.44
CA THR A 163 1.19 -5.76 -13.43
C THR A 163 0.50 -5.36 -12.12
N LEU A 164 0.62 -4.11 -11.70
CA LEU A 164 -0.03 -3.56 -10.51
C LEU A 164 -1.55 -3.64 -10.64
N LEU A 165 -2.12 -3.14 -11.74
CA LEU A 165 -3.56 -3.12 -11.95
C LEU A 165 -4.13 -4.54 -12.01
N SER A 166 -3.48 -5.42 -12.78
CA SER A 166 -3.91 -6.82 -12.89
C SER A 166 -3.87 -7.54 -11.53
N HIS A 167 -2.83 -7.28 -10.74
CA HIS A 167 -2.70 -7.86 -9.39
C HIS A 167 -3.77 -7.32 -8.45
N LEU A 168 -3.93 -6.01 -8.33
CA LEU A 168 -4.90 -5.39 -7.43
C LEU A 168 -6.34 -5.73 -7.81
N GLU A 169 -6.65 -5.81 -9.11
CA GLU A 169 -7.96 -6.23 -9.60
C GLU A 169 -8.26 -7.68 -9.24
N TYR A 170 -7.29 -8.59 -9.39
CA TYR A 170 -7.43 -9.98 -8.96
C TYR A 170 -7.63 -10.09 -7.45
N MET A 171 -6.78 -9.43 -6.67
CA MET A 171 -6.87 -9.42 -5.21
C MET A 171 -8.20 -8.83 -4.73
N TRP A 172 -8.71 -7.81 -5.41
CA TRP A 172 -10.04 -7.29 -5.11
C TRP A 172 -11.13 -8.32 -5.43
N LYS A 173 -11.26 -8.72 -6.70
CA LYS A 173 -12.41 -9.49 -7.19
C LYS A 173 -12.45 -10.92 -6.65
N VAL A 174 -11.28 -11.56 -6.57
CA VAL A 174 -11.18 -13.00 -6.27
C VAL A 174 -10.90 -13.23 -4.79
N VAL A 175 -10.14 -12.34 -4.15
CA VAL A 175 -9.64 -12.59 -2.79
C VAL A 175 -10.47 -11.92 -1.71
N ILE A 176 -10.71 -10.60 -1.79
CA ILE A 176 -11.23 -9.86 -0.64
C ILE A 176 -12.66 -9.31 -0.78
N ALA A 177 -13.20 -9.07 -1.98
CA ALA A 177 -14.46 -8.34 -2.13
C ALA A 177 -15.63 -8.98 -1.35
N ALA A 178 -15.73 -10.31 -1.35
CA ALA A 178 -16.76 -11.03 -0.60
C ALA A 178 -16.59 -10.87 0.92
N GLU A 179 -15.36 -10.95 1.40
CA GLU A 179 -15.01 -10.81 2.82
C GLU A 179 -15.16 -9.36 3.31
N TRP A 180 -14.80 -8.40 2.46
CA TRP A 180 -15.00 -6.98 2.71
C TRP A 180 -16.49 -6.65 2.88
N LYS A 181 -17.34 -7.10 1.94
CA LYS A 181 -18.79 -6.91 2.02
C LYS A 181 -19.42 -7.56 3.27
N ARG A 182 -18.84 -8.65 3.77
CA ARG A 182 -19.25 -9.29 5.03
C ARG A 182 -18.86 -8.43 6.22
N SER A 183 -17.64 -7.89 6.22
CA SER A 183 -17.07 -7.08 7.31
C SER A 183 -17.69 -5.68 7.38
N GLU A 184 -17.98 -5.07 6.23
CA GLU A 184 -18.62 -3.75 6.14
C GLU A 184 -19.97 -3.71 6.89
N LYS A 185 -20.78 -4.76 6.77
CA LYS A 185 -22.05 -4.89 7.51
C LYS A 185 -21.89 -4.89 9.02
N ILE A 186 -20.74 -5.31 9.53
CA ILE A 186 -20.42 -5.34 10.96
C ILE A 186 -19.91 -3.96 11.40
N LEU A 187 -19.11 -3.29 10.55
CA LEU A 187 -18.51 -1.99 10.85
C LEU A 187 -19.52 -0.82 10.78
N GLN A 188 -20.64 -0.99 10.08
CA GLN A 188 -21.71 0.01 9.97
C GLN A 188 -22.81 -0.12 11.04
N GLN A 189 -22.62 -0.99 12.05
CA GLN A 189 -23.51 -1.15 13.21
C GLN A 189 -22.99 -0.37 14.42
#